data_AF-A0A2P8PVZ5-F1
#
_entry.id   AF-A0A2P8PVZ5-F1
#
_cell.length_a   1.000
_cell.length_b   1.000
_cell.length_c   1.000
_cell.angle_alpha   90.00
_cell.angle_beta   90.00
_cell.angle_gamma   90.00
#
_symmetry.space_group_name_H-M   'P 1'
#
loop_
_entity.id
_entity.type
_entity.pdbx_description
1 polymer ?
#
loop_
_entity_poly.entity_id
_entity_poly.type
_entity_poly.pdbx_seq_one_letter_code
_entity_poly.pdbx_strand_id
1 'polypeptide(L)'
;MAFTRATGKHRLPSRMTRTTRRTVGVAALATTGVVGTLAAPAFAAESEIEQTGPLKAVTMGDSVAHEIDAQAVAQRQAAEQAAAREKAEADAKKRAEEARAKAEKEREAKARAAREAERKRLNAYTAPITGSYVSTSYQAGGGIWSSGSHTGIDFHAASGTAVHAVGSGTVVEADWGGSYGNQVVIKMVDGTYTQYGHLSSIGVSVGQTVTPGQQIALSGATGNVTGAHLHFEARTTAEYGSDMDPIAYLRGHGVNV
;
A
#
# COMPACT_ATOMS: atom_id res chain seq x y z
N MET A 1 37.69 -48.78 -15.87
CA MET A 1 38.50 -47.71 -15.27
C MET A 1 37.58 -46.86 -14.41
N ALA A 2 37.79 -46.88 -13.10
CA ALA A 2 36.98 -46.17 -12.11
C ALA A 2 37.50 -44.72 -11.94
N PHE A 3 36.60 -43.74 -12.00
CA PHE A 3 36.89 -42.37 -11.59
C PHE A 3 35.91 -41.97 -10.48
N THR A 4 36.37 -42.13 -9.24
CA THR A 4 35.78 -41.53 -8.05
C THR A 4 36.25 -40.07 -7.96
N ARG A 5 35.31 -39.12 -7.97
CA ARG A 5 35.59 -37.70 -7.73
C ARG A 5 35.12 -37.28 -6.33
N ALA A 6 36.01 -36.52 -5.68
CA ALA A 6 35.95 -36.12 -4.28
C ALA A 6 34.75 -35.22 -3.93
N THR A 7 34.21 -35.45 -2.73
CA THR A 7 33.16 -34.63 -2.11
C THR A 7 33.77 -33.37 -1.50
N GLY A 8 33.55 -32.23 -2.18
CA GLY A 8 33.90 -30.90 -1.68
C GLY A 8 32.97 -30.47 -0.55
N LYS A 9 33.55 -30.21 0.63
CA LYS A 9 32.88 -29.63 1.80
C LYS A 9 32.40 -28.21 1.48
N HIS A 10 31.08 -28.00 1.44
CA HIS A 10 30.51 -26.65 1.46
C HIS A 10 29.89 -26.32 2.81
N ARG A 11 30.33 -25.16 3.32
CA ARG A 11 30.02 -24.59 4.63
C ARG A 11 28.54 -24.24 4.75
N LEU A 12 27.96 -24.58 5.90
CA LEU A 12 26.61 -24.17 6.30
C LEU A 12 26.53 -22.64 6.40
N PRO A 13 25.42 -22.00 5.99
CA PRO A 13 25.19 -20.60 6.28
C PRO A 13 24.90 -20.40 7.78
N SER A 14 25.66 -19.48 8.39
CA SER A 14 25.51 -19.05 9.79
C SER A 14 24.19 -18.32 9.99
N ARG A 15 23.39 -18.79 10.97
CA ARG A 15 22.10 -18.19 11.35
C ARG A 15 22.38 -16.97 12.24
N MET A 16 22.32 -15.78 11.64
CA MET A 16 22.50 -14.52 12.34
C MET A 16 21.27 -14.22 13.21
N THR A 17 21.42 -14.32 14.53
CA THR A 17 20.41 -13.93 15.52
C THR A 17 20.36 -12.41 15.61
N ARG A 18 19.17 -11.83 15.39
CA ARG A 18 18.93 -10.40 15.58
C ARG A 18 18.28 -10.19 16.96
N THR A 19 19.10 -9.84 17.94
CA THR A 19 18.67 -9.39 19.27
C THR A 19 18.30 -7.91 19.19
N THR A 20 17.03 -7.56 19.38
CA THR A 20 16.62 -6.16 19.51
C THR A 20 16.44 -5.83 21.00
N ARG A 21 17.49 -5.28 21.63
CA ARG A 21 17.35 -4.43 22.82
C ARG A 21 17.00 -3.02 22.34
N ARG A 22 15.90 -2.46 22.83
CA ARG A 22 15.64 -1.01 22.79
C ARG A 22 15.58 -0.51 24.22
N THR A 23 16.65 0.12 24.64
CA THR A 23 16.72 1.03 25.78
C THR A 23 16.85 2.45 25.22
N VAL A 24 15.86 3.30 25.44
CA VAL A 24 16.02 4.76 25.43
C VAL A 24 15.14 5.27 26.55
N GLY A 25 15.77 5.73 27.63
CA GLY A 25 15.18 6.67 28.56
C GLY A 25 15.60 8.07 28.16
N VAL A 26 14.70 9.06 28.28
CA VAL A 26 15.07 10.47 28.44
C VAL A 26 13.98 11.18 29.26
N ALA A 27 14.46 11.78 30.34
CA ALA A 27 14.09 13.04 31.00
C ALA A 27 12.69 13.29 31.57
N ALA A 28 12.74 13.56 32.87
CA ALA A 28 11.76 14.25 33.68
C ALA A 28 11.45 15.67 33.18
N LEU A 29 10.19 16.07 33.30
CA LEU A 29 9.77 17.46 33.40
C LEU A 29 8.80 17.55 34.58
N ALA A 30 9.33 18.07 35.68
CA ALA A 30 8.58 18.39 36.88
C ALA A 30 7.75 19.65 36.61
N THR A 31 6.43 19.53 36.65
CA THR A 31 5.54 20.67 36.83
C THR A 31 4.98 20.59 38.24
N THR A 32 5.49 21.46 39.11
CA THR A 32 5.01 21.74 40.45
C THR A 32 3.55 22.22 40.41
N GLY A 33 2.61 21.32 40.67
CA GLY A 33 1.22 21.65 40.98
C GLY A 33 1.08 21.95 42.47
N VAL A 34 1.06 23.24 42.81
CA VAL A 34 0.69 23.71 44.16
C VAL A 34 -0.83 23.56 44.30
N VAL A 35 -1.28 22.48 44.96
CA VAL A 35 -2.65 22.37 45.47
C VAL A 35 -2.65 22.98 46.87
N GLY A 36 -2.88 24.29 46.93
CA GLY A 36 -3.12 25.00 48.19
C GLY A 36 -4.59 24.96 48.54
N THR A 37 -5.05 23.91 49.23
CA THR A 37 -6.31 23.97 49.98
C THR A 37 -6.05 24.77 51.25
N LEU A 38 -6.30 26.09 51.20
CA LEU A 38 -6.39 26.90 52.41
C LEU A 38 -7.70 26.56 53.13
N ALA A 39 -7.64 25.55 54.01
CA ALA A 39 -8.56 25.45 55.13
C ALA A 39 -8.18 26.55 56.11
N ALA A 40 -9.00 27.59 56.21
CA ALA A 40 -8.85 28.61 57.24
C ALA A 40 -9.12 27.97 58.62
N PRO A 41 -8.22 28.11 59.61
CA PRO A 41 -8.57 27.80 60.99
C PRO A 41 -9.53 28.87 61.52
N ALA A 42 -10.64 28.42 62.11
CA ALA A 42 -11.49 29.27 62.92
C ALA A 42 -10.68 29.79 64.12
N PHE A 43 -10.32 31.07 64.09
CA PHE A 43 -9.84 31.79 65.27
C PHE A 43 -11.03 32.00 66.20
N ALA A 44 -11.15 31.17 67.23
CA ALA A 44 -11.83 31.52 68.46
C ALA A 44 -10.91 32.49 69.22
N ALA A 45 -11.14 33.79 69.03
CA ALA A 45 -10.60 34.82 69.90
C ALA A 45 -11.73 35.27 70.83
N GLU A 46 -11.65 34.83 72.09
CA GLU A 46 -12.31 35.52 73.19
C GLU A 46 -11.78 36.96 73.24
N SER A 47 -12.69 37.92 73.20
CA SER A 47 -12.42 39.29 73.60
C SER A 47 -13.47 39.73 74.60
N GLU A 48 -12.95 40.20 75.72
CA GLU A 48 -13.61 40.64 76.94
C GLU A 48 -14.76 41.61 76.70
N ILE A 49 -15.77 41.50 77.57
CA ILE A 49 -16.84 42.48 77.72
C ILE A 49 -16.30 43.59 78.64
N GLU A 50 -16.02 44.77 78.09
CA GLU A 50 -16.08 46.00 78.87
C GLU A 50 -16.71 47.14 78.06
N GLN A 51 -17.66 47.79 78.71
CA GLN A 51 -18.69 48.67 78.19
C GLN A 51 -18.26 50.14 78.40
N THR A 52 -18.42 51.04 77.41
CA THR A 52 -18.81 52.45 77.61
C THR A 52 -18.88 53.26 76.29
N GLY A 53 -19.99 53.96 76.05
CA GLY A 53 -20.02 55.21 75.27
C GLY A 53 -20.59 55.15 73.84
N PRO A 54 -21.66 55.91 73.51
CA PRO A 54 -22.38 55.81 72.24
C PRO A 54 -21.76 56.66 71.11
N LEU A 55 -22.19 56.39 69.87
CA LEU A 55 -21.95 57.16 68.62
C LEU A 55 -20.74 56.75 67.78
N LYS A 56 -20.78 55.53 67.20
CA LYS A 56 -20.10 55.20 65.94
C LYS A 56 -20.76 54.02 65.20
N ALA A 57 -22.10 53.99 65.19
CA ALA A 57 -22.85 52.83 64.69
C ALA A 57 -23.42 53.00 63.27
N VAL A 58 -23.15 54.11 62.56
CA VAL A 58 -23.87 54.42 61.31
C VAL A 58 -22.97 54.52 60.06
N THR A 59 -21.64 54.49 60.17
CA THR A 59 -20.76 54.61 58.97
C THR A 59 -20.05 53.32 58.54
N MET A 60 -20.18 52.22 59.30
CA MET A 60 -19.62 50.90 58.93
C MET A 60 -20.60 50.02 58.12
N GLY A 61 -21.90 50.36 58.12
CA GLY A 61 -22.91 49.62 57.34
C GLY A 61 -22.76 49.85 55.83
N ASP A 62 -22.50 51.09 55.41
CA ASP A 62 -22.38 51.44 53.99
C ASP A 62 -21.11 50.91 53.32
N SER A 63 -19.97 50.84 54.03
CA SER A 63 -18.73 50.30 53.47
C SER A 63 -18.77 48.78 53.31
N VAL A 64 -19.35 48.08 54.29
CA VAL A 64 -19.53 46.62 54.24
C VAL A 64 -20.55 46.24 53.18
N ALA A 65 -21.63 47.02 53.02
CA ALA A 65 -22.59 46.83 51.93
C ALA A 65 -21.94 46.98 50.54
N HIS A 66 -21.10 48.01 50.36
CA HIS A 66 -20.39 48.24 49.11
C HIS A 66 -19.36 47.14 48.79
N GLU A 67 -18.68 46.59 49.79
CA GLU A 67 -17.75 45.46 49.62
C GLU A 67 -18.48 44.16 49.24
N ILE A 68 -19.63 43.89 49.84
CA ILE A 68 -20.48 42.73 49.50
C ILE A 68 -20.98 42.83 48.06
N ASP A 69 -21.42 44.02 47.62
CA ASP A 69 -21.86 44.25 46.25
C ASP A 69 -20.72 44.09 45.25
N ALA A 70 -19.53 44.63 45.56
CA ALA A 70 -18.34 44.47 44.72
C ALA A 70 -17.92 42.99 44.61
N GLN A 71 -18.00 42.24 45.72
CA GLN A 71 -17.71 40.82 45.74
C GLN A 71 -18.75 40.00 44.95
N ALA A 72 -20.03 40.37 45.03
CA ALA A 72 -21.10 39.74 44.26
C ALA A 72 -20.97 39.99 42.75
N VAL A 73 -20.52 41.17 42.33
CA VAL A 73 -20.22 41.49 40.93
C VAL A 73 -19.00 40.70 40.44
N ALA A 74 -17.93 40.64 41.23
CA ALA A 74 -16.73 39.88 40.90
C ALA A 74 -17.03 38.37 40.73
N GLN A 75 -17.88 37.80 41.59
CA GLN A 75 -18.30 36.41 41.46
C GLN A 75 -19.16 36.15 40.21
N ARG A 76 -20.07 37.07 39.85
CA ARG A 76 -20.84 36.95 38.59
C ARG A 76 -19.95 37.03 37.36
N GLN A 77 -19.01 37.99 37.32
CA GLN A 77 -18.07 38.11 36.21
C GLN A 77 -17.15 36.89 36.10
N ALA A 78 -16.67 36.35 37.23
CA ALA A 78 -15.87 35.13 37.23
C ALA A 78 -16.68 33.92 36.73
N ALA A 79 -17.95 33.79 37.13
CA ALA A 79 -18.85 32.74 36.65
C ALA A 79 -19.16 32.87 35.15
N GLU A 80 -19.39 34.08 34.65
CA GLU A 80 -19.60 34.35 33.22
C GLU A 80 -18.34 34.05 32.41
N GLN A 81 -17.14 34.40 32.91
CA GLN A 81 -15.89 34.06 32.23
C GLN A 81 -15.61 32.56 32.24
N ALA A 82 -15.91 31.85 33.33
CA ALA A 82 -15.80 30.39 33.38
C ALA A 82 -16.74 29.72 32.36
N ALA A 83 -18.01 30.14 32.31
CA ALA A 83 -18.98 29.64 31.35
C ALA A 83 -18.57 29.96 29.88
N ALA A 84 -18.00 31.14 29.63
CA ALA A 84 -17.48 31.49 28.31
C ALA A 84 -16.28 30.64 27.89
N ARG A 85 -15.38 30.31 28.84
CA ARG A 85 -14.24 29.41 28.59
C ARG A 85 -14.69 27.98 28.32
N GLU A 86 -15.63 27.44 29.11
CA GLU A 86 -16.20 26.11 28.88
C GLU A 86 -16.88 26.01 27.52
N LYS A 87 -17.65 27.04 27.14
CA LYS A 87 -18.28 27.10 25.81
C LYS A 87 -17.24 27.16 24.69
N ALA A 88 -16.18 27.96 24.84
CA ALA A 88 -15.10 28.05 23.87
C ALA A 88 -14.32 26.73 23.73
N GLU A 89 -14.07 26.02 24.85
CA GLU A 89 -13.44 24.70 24.84
C GLU A 89 -14.33 23.63 24.21
N ALA A 90 -15.64 23.66 24.47
CA ALA A 90 -16.61 22.77 23.85
C ALA A 90 -16.70 23.00 22.33
N ASP A 91 -16.76 24.26 21.90
CA ASP A 91 -16.75 24.63 20.47
C ASP A 91 -15.42 24.23 19.79
N ALA A 92 -14.29 24.39 20.48
CA ALA A 92 -12.98 23.96 19.99
C ALA A 92 -12.89 22.43 19.85
N LYS A 93 -13.39 21.66 20.82
CA LYS A 93 -13.46 20.19 20.75
C LYS A 93 -14.34 19.74 19.59
N LYS A 94 -15.53 20.33 19.44
CA LYS A 94 -16.45 20.01 18.34
C LYS A 94 -15.82 20.31 16.97
N ARG A 95 -15.19 21.47 16.79
CA ARG A 95 -14.48 21.80 15.55
C ARG A 95 -13.30 20.86 15.28
N ALA A 96 -12.57 20.45 16.32
CA ALA A 96 -11.48 19.50 16.18
C ALA A 96 -11.99 18.10 15.80
N GLU A 97 -13.12 17.65 16.34
CA GLU A 97 -13.78 16.40 15.97
C GLU A 97 -14.32 16.44 14.53
N GLU A 98 -14.98 17.53 14.14
CA GLU A 98 -15.44 17.74 12.76
C GLU A 98 -14.27 17.76 11.76
N ALA A 99 -13.17 18.44 12.09
CA ALA A 99 -11.96 18.46 11.27
C ALA A 99 -11.31 17.07 11.15
N ARG A 100 -11.26 16.31 12.24
CA ARG A 100 -10.76 14.91 12.24
C ARG A 100 -11.67 14.01 11.40
N ALA A 101 -12.98 14.10 11.56
CA ALA A 101 -13.94 13.32 10.79
C ALA A 101 -13.88 13.66 9.29
N LYS A 102 -13.67 14.94 8.93
CA LYS A 102 -13.47 15.36 7.54
C LYS A 102 -12.17 14.79 6.98
N ALA A 103 -11.06 14.90 7.71
CA ALA A 103 -9.76 14.37 7.30
C ALA A 103 -9.78 12.84 7.12
N GLU A 104 -10.50 12.12 7.99
CA GLU A 104 -10.69 10.68 7.87
C GLU A 104 -11.48 10.31 6.61
N LYS A 105 -12.61 10.97 6.36
CA LYS A 105 -13.40 10.77 5.13
C LYS A 105 -12.59 11.04 3.86
N GLU A 106 -11.78 12.10 3.85
CA GLU A 106 -10.90 12.41 2.72
C GLU A 106 -9.82 11.35 2.51
N ARG A 107 -9.22 10.83 3.60
CA ARG A 107 -8.23 9.74 3.53
C ARG A 107 -8.85 8.46 3.00
N GLU A 108 -10.04 8.11 3.47
CA GLU A 108 -10.78 6.93 2.99
C GLU A 108 -11.17 7.05 1.52
N ALA A 109 -11.65 8.23 1.10
CA ALA A 109 -11.96 8.50 -0.30
C ALA A 109 -10.73 8.35 -1.20
N LYS A 110 -9.58 8.91 -0.79
CA LYS A 110 -8.31 8.76 -1.50
C LYS A 110 -7.85 7.30 -1.55
N ALA A 111 -7.97 6.56 -0.44
CA ALA A 111 -7.62 5.14 -0.39
C ALA A 111 -8.52 4.30 -1.31
N ARG A 112 -9.82 4.60 -1.38
CA ARG A 112 -10.76 3.93 -2.29
C ARG A 112 -10.43 4.23 -3.74
N ALA A 113 -10.14 5.48 -4.08
CA ALA A 113 -9.74 5.87 -5.43
C ALA A 113 -8.43 5.19 -5.86
N ALA A 114 -7.44 5.10 -4.96
CA ALA A 114 -6.18 4.40 -5.24
C ALA A 114 -6.39 2.90 -5.48
N ARG A 115 -7.24 2.24 -4.68
CA ARG A 115 -7.58 0.82 -4.87
C ARG A 115 -8.31 0.57 -6.19
N GLU A 116 -9.20 1.48 -6.59
CA GLU A 116 -9.89 1.38 -7.87
C GLU A 116 -8.94 1.59 -9.05
N ALA A 117 -8.04 2.57 -8.98
CA ALA A 117 -7.02 2.80 -10.00
C ALA A 117 -6.11 1.58 -10.16
N GLU A 118 -5.66 0.99 -9.05
CA GLU A 118 -4.83 -0.22 -9.09
C GLU A 118 -5.60 -1.41 -9.66
N ARG A 119 -6.86 -1.61 -9.29
CA ARG A 119 -7.70 -2.65 -9.89
C ARG A 119 -7.84 -2.48 -11.40
N LYS A 120 -8.05 -1.25 -11.88
CA LYS A 120 -8.13 -0.96 -13.32
C LYS A 120 -6.81 -1.29 -14.01
N ARG A 121 -5.69 -0.91 -13.41
CA ARG A 121 -4.35 -1.21 -13.94
C ARG A 121 -4.08 -2.71 -14.02
N LEU A 122 -4.40 -3.47 -12.98
CA LEU A 122 -4.17 -4.92 -12.93
C LEU A 122 -5.08 -5.70 -13.90
N ASN A 123 -6.25 -5.15 -14.23
CA ASN A 123 -7.17 -5.73 -15.21
C ASN A 123 -6.88 -5.28 -16.66
N ALA A 124 -5.94 -4.36 -16.87
CA ALA A 124 -5.57 -3.92 -18.21
C ALA A 124 -4.71 -4.97 -18.90
N TYR A 125 -4.72 -4.94 -20.23
CA TYR A 125 -3.84 -5.76 -21.07
C TYR A 125 -2.98 -4.88 -21.97
N THR A 126 -1.84 -5.40 -22.40
CA THR A 126 -0.90 -4.72 -23.30
C THR A 126 -0.34 -5.70 -24.33
N ALA A 127 0.23 -5.16 -25.41
CA ALA A 127 0.99 -5.95 -26.37
C ALA A 127 2.25 -6.55 -25.72
N PRO A 128 2.65 -7.78 -26.08
CA PRO A 128 3.82 -8.44 -25.50
C PRO A 128 5.14 -7.81 -25.96
N ILE A 129 5.16 -7.21 -27.14
CA ILE A 129 6.28 -6.41 -27.67
C ILE A 129 5.76 -5.07 -28.16
N THR A 130 6.34 -3.99 -27.63
CA THR A 130 6.01 -2.62 -28.00
C THR A 130 6.49 -2.31 -29.43
N GLY A 131 5.61 -1.79 -30.27
CA GLY A 131 5.96 -1.32 -31.62
C GLY A 131 6.29 -2.42 -32.63
N SER A 132 5.97 -3.68 -32.32
CA SER A 132 6.09 -4.80 -33.24
C SER A 132 4.79 -5.02 -34.03
N TYR A 133 4.85 -5.91 -35.00
CA TYR A 133 3.72 -6.37 -35.81
C TYR A 133 3.77 -7.89 -35.93
N VAL A 134 2.62 -8.49 -36.25
CA VAL A 134 2.49 -9.93 -36.46
C VAL A 134 3.14 -10.31 -37.79
N SER A 135 4.22 -11.09 -37.76
CA SER A 135 4.90 -11.59 -38.95
C SER A 135 4.33 -12.91 -39.44
N THR A 136 3.85 -13.76 -38.53
CA THR A 136 3.24 -15.05 -38.86
C THR A 136 1.93 -15.20 -38.10
N SER A 137 0.85 -15.49 -38.82
CA SER A 137 -0.49 -15.63 -38.24
C SER A 137 -0.72 -16.99 -37.60
N TYR A 138 -1.73 -17.04 -36.72
CA TYR A 138 -2.27 -18.27 -36.16
C TYR A 138 -2.86 -19.16 -37.25
N GLN A 139 -2.68 -20.47 -37.10
CA GLN A 139 -3.07 -21.51 -38.07
C GLN A 139 -2.45 -21.35 -39.46
N ALA A 140 -1.38 -20.58 -39.61
CA ALA A 140 -0.56 -20.62 -40.82
C ALA A 140 -0.09 -22.07 -41.04
N GLY A 141 -0.42 -22.65 -42.20
CA GLY A 141 -0.13 -24.05 -42.52
C GLY A 141 1.27 -24.22 -43.12
N GLY A 142 1.89 -25.38 -42.88
CA GLY A 142 3.18 -25.70 -43.50
C GLY A 142 3.95 -26.83 -42.79
N GLY A 143 4.91 -27.42 -43.48
CA GLY A 143 5.71 -28.56 -42.97
C GLY A 143 6.79 -28.20 -41.94
N ILE A 144 6.93 -26.92 -41.58
CA ILE A 144 7.89 -26.46 -40.56
C ILE A 144 7.36 -26.71 -39.14
N TRP A 145 6.03 -26.82 -38.97
CA TRP A 145 5.39 -27.08 -37.68
C TRP A 145 5.04 -28.55 -37.53
N SER A 146 5.41 -29.14 -36.39
CA SER A 146 5.14 -30.56 -36.10
C SER A 146 3.63 -30.90 -36.02
N SER A 147 2.78 -29.91 -35.70
CA SER A 147 1.31 -29.97 -35.75
C SER A 147 0.73 -29.85 -37.17
N GLY A 148 1.53 -29.45 -38.15
CA GLY A 148 1.08 -29.06 -39.49
C GLY A 148 0.53 -27.62 -39.58
N SER A 149 0.40 -26.91 -38.46
CA SER A 149 -0.02 -25.50 -38.44
C SER A 149 0.55 -24.72 -37.26
N HIS A 150 0.67 -23.41 -37.41
CA HIS A 150 1.18 -22.52 -36.38
C HIS A 150 0.20 -22.37 -35.21
N THR A 151 0.60 -22.79 -34.01
CA THR A 151 -0.22 -22.81 -32.78
C THR A 151 -0.32 -21.46 -32.07
N GLY A 152 0.36 -20.44 -32.59
CA GLY A 152 0.39 -19.11 -32.01
C GLY A 152 0.47 -18.02 -33.08
N ILE A 153 0.95 -16.85 -32.67
CA ILE A 153 1.34 -15.77 -33.57
C ILE A 153 2.81 -15.44 -33.33
N ASP A 154 3.49 -14.99 -34.38
CA ASP A 154 4.86 -14.52 -34.28
C ASP A 154 4.88 -13.00 -34.38
N PHE A 155 5.53 -12.36 -33.42
CA PHE A 155 5.85 -10.94 -33.46
C PHE A 155 7.25 -10.75 -34.02
N HIS A 156 7.40 -9.84 -34.99
CA HIS A 156 8.70 -9.46 -35.52
C HIS A 156 9.54 -8.81 -34.42
N ALA A 157 10.67 -9.42 -34.06
CA ALA A 157 11.55 -8.91 -33.02
C ALA A 157 12.99 -9.39 -33.21
N ALA A 158 13.96 -8.48 -33.12
CA ALA A 158 15.36 -8.87 -33.03
C ALA A 158 15.62 -9.60 -31.70
N SER A 159 16.65 -10.47 -31.66
CA SER A 159 17.08 -11.11 -30.42
C SER A 159 17.47 -10.04 -29.38
N GLY A 160 17.05 -10.20 -28.13
CA GLY A 160 17.28 -9.24 -27.07
C GLY A 160 16.19 -8.15 -26.93
N THR A 161 15.11 -8.20 -27.72
CA THR A 161 13.99 -7.25 -27.56
C THR A 161 13.22 -7.58 -26.27
N ALA A 162 12.84 -6.55 -25.51
CA ALA A 162 12.09 -6.74 -24.27
C ALA A 162 10.70 -7.35 -24.53
N VAL A 163 10.40 -8.45 -23.83
CA VAL A 163 9.12 -9.15 -23.86
C VAL A 163 8.38 -8.90 -22.55
N HIS A 164 7.11 -8.54 -22.64
CA HIS A 164 6.29 -8.14 -21.51
C HIS A 164 5.11 -9.09 -21.30
N ALA A 165 4.69 -9.26 -20.06
CA ALA A 165 3.45 -9.95 -19.73
C ALA A 165 2.26 -9.15 -20.29
N VAL A 166 1.40 -9.82 -21.05
CA VAL A 166 0.23 -9.17 -21.67
C VAL A 166 -0.82 -8.74 -20.64
N GLY A 167 -0.84 -9.35 -19.46
CA GLY A 167 -1.80 -9.07 -18.39
C GLY A 167 -1.29 -9.54 -17.02
N SER A 168 -2.12 -9.40 -15.98
CA SER A 168 -1.79 -9.93 -14.65
C SER A 168 -1.92 -11.45 -14.62
N GLY A 169 -1.00 -12.11 -13.92
CA GLY A 169 -1.03 -13.56 -13.78
C GLY A 169 0.08 -14.11 -12.90
N THR A 170 0.18 -15.43 -12.84
CA THR A 170 1.22 -16.17 -12.13
C THR A 170 1.99 -17.03 -13.11
N VAL A 171 3.32 -16.93 -13.08
CA VAL A 171 4.21 -17.76 -13.90
C VAL A 171 4.08 -19.21 -13.44
N VAL A 172 3.69 -20.10 -14.35
CA VAL A 172 3.57 -21.54 -14.10
C VAL A 172 4.72 -22.34 -14.71
N GLU A 173 5.36 -21.82 -15.75
CA GLU A 173 6.57 -22.40 -16.35
C GLU A 173 7.55 -21.30 -16.75
N ALA A 174 8.84 -21.57 -16.58
CA ALA A 174 9.95 -20.67 -16.89
C ALA A 174 11.23 -21.49 -17.11
N ASP A 175 11.27 -22.28 -18.17
CA ASP A 175 12.38 -23.20 -18.48
C ASP A 175 12.38 -23.57 -19.99
N TRP A 176 13.16 -24.57 -20.39
CA TRP A 176 13.22 -25.11 -21.74
C TRP A 176 11.96 -25.93 -22.11
N GLY A 177 11.16 -25.42 -23.06
CA GLY A 177 9.90 -25.98 -23.54
C GLY A 177 10.01 -26.84 -24.81
N GLY A 178 11.16 -27.47 -25.06
CA GLY A 178 11.37 -28.29 -26.25
C GLY A 178 11.47 -27.45 -27.53
N SER A 179 10.51 -27.60 -28.46
CA SER A 179 10.51 -26.86 -29.73
C SER A 179 10.35 -25.35 -29.54
N TYR A 180 9.74 -24.92 -28.44
CA TYR A 180 9.64 -23.50 -28.07
C TYR A 180 10.95 -22.91 -27.54
N GLY A 181 11.99 -23.72 -27.31
CA GLY A 181 13.24 -23.24 -26.71
C GLY A 181 13.02 -22.75 -25.28
N ASN A 182 13.67 -21.67 -24.88
CA ASN A 182 13.35 -21.03 -23.59
C ASN A 182 11.95 -20.44 -23.66
N GLN A 183 11.10 -20.81 -22.71
CA GLN A 183 9.73 -20.32 -22.67
C GLN A 183 9.32 -19.80 -21.29
N VAL A 184 8.29 -18.97 -21.30
CA VAL A 184 7.52 -18.61 -20.11
C VAL A 184 6.05 -18.91 -20.37
N VAL A 185 5.39 -19.56 -19.41
CA VAL A 185 3.92 -19.76 -19.43
C VAL A 185 3.33 -19.09 -18.19
N ILE A 186 2.30 -18.29 -18.40
CA ILE A 186 1.65 -17.49 -17.36
C ILE A 186 0.18 -17.89 -17.29
N LYS A 187 -0.26 -18.31 -16.10
CA LYS A 187 -1.68 -18.46 -15.79
C LYS A 187 -2.26 -17.08 -15.51
N MET A 188 -3.16 -16.63 -16.36
CA MET A 188 -3.77 -15.31 -16.32
C MET A 188 -4.90 -15.26 -15.29
N VAL A 189 -5.23 -14.06 -14.82
CA VAL A 189 -6.33 -13.84 -13.86
C VAL A 189 -7.72 -14.17 -14.43
N ASP A 190 -7.87 -14.12 -15.76
CA ASP A 190 -9.09 -14.51 -16.49
C ASP A 190 -9.28 -16.03 -16.57
N GLY A 191 -8.32 -16.83 -16.09
CA GLY A 191 -8.32 -18.29 -16.11
C GLY A 191 -7.64 -18.92 -17.31
N THR A 192 -7.23 -18.12 -18.31
CA THR A 192 -6.50 -18.56 -19.49
C THR A 192 -5.00 -18.66 -19.23
N TYR A 193 -4.24 -19.10 -20.22
CA TYR A 193 -2.80 -19.22 -20.16
C TYR A 193 -2.18 -18.49 -21.35
N THR A 194 -1.07 -17.81 -21.13
CA THR A 194 -0.28 -17.20 -22.21
C THR A 194 1.13 -17.77 -22.23
N GLN A 195 1.60 -18.12 -23.41
CA GLN A 195 2.96 -18.62 -23.62
C GLN A 195 3.80 -17.62 -24.41
N TYR A 196 5.06 -17.51 -24.03
CA TYR A 196 6.09 -16.71 -24.68
C TYR A 196 7.25 -17.63 -25.03
N GLY A 197 7.48 -17.88 -26.32
CA GLY A 197 8.47 -18.82 -26.82
C GLY A 197 9.70 -18.16 -27.44
N HIS A 198 10.68 -19.00 -27.75
CA HIS A 198 11.94 -18.69 -28.45
C HIS A 198 12.82 -17.66 -27.75
N LEU A 199 12.71 -17.55 -26.44
CA LEU A 199 13.35 -16.49 -25.66
C LEU A 199 14.89 -16.65 -25.65
N SER A 200 15.62 -15.54 -25.65
CA SER A 200 17.09 -15.56 -25.44
C SER A 200 17.44 -15.58 -23.95
N SER A 201 16.58 -15.01 -23.11
CA SER A 201 16.75 -14.94 -21.66
C SER A 201 15.41 -14.87 -20.95
N ILE A 202 15.30 -15.54 -19.81
CA ILE A 202 14.13 -15.54 -18.93
C ILE A 202 14.46 -14.68 -17.70
N GLY A 203 13.60 -13.71 -17.39
CA GLY A 203 13.75 -12.77 -16.26
C GLY A 203 12.79 -13.01 -15.10
N VAL A 204 12.04 -14.11 -15.11
CA VAL A 204 11.04 -14.47 -14.10
C VAL A 204 11.16 -15.93 -13.68
N SER A 205 10.58 -16.27 -12.52
CA SER A 205 10.60 -17.63 -11.99
C SER A 205 9.20 -18.18 -11.78
N VAL A 206 9.06 -19.51 -11.80
CA VAL A 206 7.80 -20.19 -11.46
C VAL A 206 7.29 -19.74 -10.09
N GLY A 207 5.99 -19.48 -9.99
CA GLY A 207 5.31 -18.96 -8.80
C GLY A 207 5.33 -17.43 -8.66
N GLN A 208 6.08 -16.71 -9.50
CA GLN A 208 6.10 -15.25 -9.49
C GLN A 208 4.80 -14.68 -10.06
N THR A 209 4.22 -13.71 -9.35
CA THR A 209 3.13 -12.88 -9.89
C THR A 209 3.70 -11.80 -10.80
N VAL A 210 3.09 -11.62 -11.96
CA VAL A 210 3.41 -10.56 -12.92
C VAL A 210 2.23 -9.62 -13.10
N THR A 211 2.53 -8.41 -13.56
CA THR A 211 1.54 -7.38 -13.87
C THR A 211 1.59 -6.99 -15.36
N PRO A 212 0.53 -6.38 -15.91
CA PRO A 212 0.49 -6.04 -17.33
C PRO A 212 1.63 -5.08 -17.68
N GLY A 213 2.36 -5.38 -18.75
CA GLY A 213 3.50 -4.57 -19.20
C GLY A 213 4.77 -4.75 -18.37
N GLN A 214 4.79 -5.67 -17.41
CA GLN A 214 6.03 -6.05 -16.73
C GLN A 214 6.91 -6.83 -17.70
N GLN A 215 8.17 -6.44 -17.84
CA GLN A 215 9.14 -7.21 -18.61
C GLN A 215 9.39 -8.56 -17.93
N ILE A 216 9.26 -9.64 -18.70
CA ILE A 216 9.41 -11.02 -18.22
C ILE A 216 10.60 -11.75 -18.85
N ALA A 217 11.03 -11.31 -20.04
CA ALA A 217 12.03 -12.02 -20.82
C ALA A 217 12.63 -11.12 -21.92
N LEU A 218 13.57 -11.68 -22.66
CA LEU A 218 14.06 -11.12 -23.92
C LEU A 218 13.75 -12.08 -25.07
N SER A 219 13.27 -11.56 -26.21
CA SER A 219 13.05 -12.34 -27.43
C SER A 219 14.36 -12.95 -27.92
N GLY A 220 14.26 -13.97 -28.77
CA GLY A 220 15.44 -14.69 -29.22
C GLY A 220 15.17 -15.55 -30.42
N ALA A 221 16.01 -16.58 -30.56
CA ALA A 221 15.92 -17.59 -31.61
C ALA A 221 16.26 -18.98 -31.04
N THR A 222 15.76 -19.31 -29.85
CA THR A 222 15.98 -20.62 -29.23
C THR A 222 14.89 -21.61 -29.62
N GLY A 223 15.20 -22.91 -29.63
CA GLY A 223 14.26 -23.94 -30.06
C GLY A 223 14.24 -24.15 -31.58
N ASN A 224 13.09 -24.55 -32.12
CA ASN A 224 12.91 -24.82 -33.54
C ASN A 224 12.43 -23.56 -34.28
N VAL A 225 13.38 -22.74 -34.75
CA VAL A 225 13.10 -21.48 -35.43
C VAL A 225 14.04 -21.23 -36.60
N THR A 226 13.61 -20.40 -37.55
CA THR A 226 14.42 -19.98 -38.71
C THR A 226 15.07 -18.61 -38.53
N GLY A 227 14.65 -17.84 -37.53
CA GLY A 227 15.17 -16.51 -37.25
C GLY A 227 14.62 -15.96 -35.93
N ALA A 228 15.15 -14.82 -35.49
CA ALA A 228 14.71 -14.21 -34.24
C ALA A 228 13.30 -13.61 -34.35
N HIS A 229 12.46 -13.93 -33.38
CA HIS A 229 11.10 -13.42 -33.21
C HIS A 229 10.61 -13.71 -31.78
N LEU A 230 9.39 -13.29 -31.46
CA LEU A 230 8.65 -13.79 -30.31
C LEU A 230 7.47 -14.63 -30.79
N HIS A 231 7.44 -15.89 -30.41
CA HIS A 231 6.24 -16.71 -30.53
C HIS A 231 5.34 -16.48 -29.31
N PHE A 232 4.06 -16.20 -29.57
CA PHE A 232 3.06 -15.95 -28.53
C PHE A 232 1.82 -16.82 -28.75
N GLU A 233 1.40 -17.50 -27.69
CA GLU A 233 0.14 -18.24 -27.69
C GLU A 233 -0.78 -17.75 -26.58
N ALA A 234 -2.08 -17.85 -26.84
CA ALA A 234 -3.10 -17.86 -25.82
C ALA A 234 -3.70 -19.28 -25.78
N ARG A 235 -3.96 -19.80 -24.57
CA ARG A 235 -4.40 -21.18 -24.35
C ARG A 235 -5.49 -21.26 -23.29
N THR A 236 -6.30 -22.32 -23.37
CA THR A 236 -7.31 -22.66 -22.36
C THR A 236 -6.74 -23.46 -21.19
N THR A 237 -5.61 -24.15 -21.37
CA THR A 237 -4.86 -24.84 -20.31
C THR A 237 -3.35 -24.55 -20.45
N ALA A 238 -2.53 -25.01 -19.50
CA ALA A 238 -1.07 -24.88 -19.63
C ALA A 238 -0.51 -25.76 -20.77
N GLU A 239 -1.22 -26.84 -21.09
CA GLU A 239 -0.74 -27.90 -21.97
C GLU A 239 -0.80 -27.54 -23.45
N TYR A 240 0.12 -28.13 -24.20
CA TYR A 240 0.16 -28.06 -25.66
C TYR A 240 -1.13 -28.59 -26.30
N GLY A 241 -1.56 -27.95 -27.40
CA GLY A 241 -2.79 -28.32 -28.13
C GLY A 241 -4.08 -27.75 -27.54
N SER A 242 -3.96 -26.89 -26.51
CA SER A 242 -5.08 -26.12 -25.96
C SER A 242 -5.09 -24.66 -26.42
N ASP A 243 -4.37 -24.38 -27.51
CA ASP A 243 -4.25 -23.08 -28.15
C ASP A 243 -5.59 -22.55 -28.67
N MET A 244 -5.70 -21.23 -28.65
CA MET A 244 -6.83 -20.46 -29.17
C MET A 244 -6.30 -19.23 -29.90
N ASP A 245 -7.11 -18.62 -30.76
CA ASP A 245 -6.73 -17.45 -31.55
C ASP A 245 -6.15 -16.32 -30.66
N PRO A 246 -4.82 -16.07 -30.73
CA PRO A 246 -4.18 -15.08 -29.87
C PRO A 246 -4.56 -13.64 -30.25
N ILE A 247 -4.92 -13.38 -31.50
CA ILE A 247 -5.36 -12.06 -31.96
C ILE A 247 -6.75 -11.76 -31.40
N ALA A 248 -7.67 -12.72 -31.51
CA ALA A 248 -8.99 -12.59 -30.91
C ALA A 248 -8.91 -12.42 -29.39
N TYR A 249 -8.02 -13.17 -28.72
CA TYR A 249 -7.77 -13.04 -27.29
C TYR A 249 -7.28 -11.64 -26.91
N LEU A 250 -6.25 -11.13 -27.58
CA LEU A 250 -5.67 -9.80 -27.30
C LEU A 250 -6.68 -8.67 -27.58
N ARG A 251 -7.41 -8.74 -28.70
CA ARG A 251 -8.43 -7.74 -29.06
C ARG A 251 -9.63 -7.79 -28.11
N GLY A 252 -10.02 -8.98 -27.65
CA GLY A 252 -11.06 -9.14 -26.62
C GLY A 252 -10.72 -8.44 -25.29
N HIS A 253 -9.43 -8.26 -25.01
CA HIS A 253 -8.92 -7.51 -23.86
C HIS A 253 -8.56 -6.04 -24.18
N GLY A 254 -8.93 -5.54 -25.35
CA GLY A 254 -8.72 -4.15 -25.77
C GLY A 254 -7.30 -3.83 -26.26
N VAL A 255 -6.49 -4.85 -26.58
CA VAL A 255 -5.15 -4.67 -27.15
C VAL A 255 -5.25 -4.62 -28.68
N ASN A 256 -4.67 -3.58 -29.28
CA ASN A 256 -4.56 -3.46 -30.73
C ASN A 256 -3.27 -4.10 -31.22
N VAL A 257 -3.41 -5.15 -32.03
CA VAL A 257 -2.35 -5.91 -32.70
C VAL A 257 -2.73 -6.23 -34.13
#